data_AF-A0A4Y9YFY1-F1
#
_entry.id   AF-A0A4Y9YFY1-F1
#
_cell.length_a   1.000
_cell.length_b   1.000
_cell.length_c   1.000
_cell.angle_alpha   90.00
_cell.angle_beta   90.00
_cell.angle_gamma   90.00
#
_symmetry.space_group_name_H-M   'P 1'
#
loop_
_entity.id
_entity.type
_entity.pdbx_description
1 polymer ?
#
loop_
_entity_poly.entity_id
_entity_poly.type
_entity_poly.pdbx_seq_one_letter_code
_entity_poly.pdbx_strand_id
1 'polypeptide(L)'
;MAPPDSVYVQMHKHRDILWSHHHSGSYNGRYAAIHALSQFLKKNPPDVWDACRKAEVPSFLIRIMLDELTYNDLNYIERIFQLAAYIITTACPMEAGREQPISNQFLAAGESFWEIIFSMRENFVAGCRVPTYQSFRSSFAELVAAYGLLYKTKNHYPNTLESKFARLLLYTWVRGVGYGKIDVLSIIFKHIVRSPLENSGPFCNASILECGGPDAFAQRCKAQFEQPNLCREVLRNCSHIMITFGLSVHGNAFVSALAENDVLRPFYGSFCRLTDRENSREDWHSFRQMPTILWLIFTKCVNARSSDSFRYIEYLIFFLSRAVMYAPRFDRLEGVDTDKWAVLCENVCRFLPPGKPHEAIHIFLVEVIQRHWKPTADVLSGYISEGLIDRKDPNLVKMIIAWKRLGSSIGLAPGR
;
A
#
# COMPACT_ATOMS: atom_id res chain seq x y z
N MET A 1 -48.95 -33.97 12.91
CA MET A 1 -48.14 -32.89 12.31
C MET A 1 -46.90 -32.72 13.17
N ALA A 2 -45.72 -33.01 12.63
CA ALA A 2 -44.46 -32.78 13.37
C ALA A 2 -44.28 -31.27 13.58
N PRO A 3 -43.81 -30.80 14.76
CA PRO A 3 -43.53 -29.39 14.96
C PRO A 3 -42.46 -28.94 13.94
N PRO A 4 -42.49 -27.68 13.47
CA PRO A 4 -41.43 -27.19 12.61
C PRO A 4 -40.09 -27.39 13.32
N ASP A 5 -39.15 -28.08 12.66
CA ASP A 5 -37.79 -28.26 13.18
C ASP A 5 -37.30 -26.90 13.66
N SER A 6 -37.01 -26.77 14.96
CA SER A 6 -36.56 -25.48 15.51
C SER A 6 -35.36 -24.95 14.71
N VAL A 7 -35.20 -23.63 14.61
CA VAL A 7 -34.10 -22.99 13.86
C VAL A 7 -32.73 -23.57 14.25
N TYR A 8 -32.58 -23.95 15.52
CA TYR A 8 -31.41 -24.67 16.05
C TYR A 8 -31.20 -26.06 15.42
N VAL A 9 -32.24 -26.90 15.32
CA VAL A 9 -32.16 -28.24 14.72
C VAL A 9 -31.82 -28.14 13.23
N GLN A 10 -32.42 -27.19 12.52
CA GLN A 10 -32.11 -26.95 11.10
C GLN A 10 -30.66 -26.48 10.92
N MET A 11 -30.16 -25.60 11.80
CA MET A 11 -28.77 -25.15 11.78
C MET A 11 -27.78 -26.31 11.97
N HIS A 12 -28.03 -27.18 12.96
CA HIS A 12 -27.24 -28.39 13.18
C HIS A 12 -27.23 -29.30 11.95
N LYS A 13 -28.41 -29.55 11.37
CA LYS A 13 -28.53 -30.38 10.16
C LYS A 13 -27.70 -29.81 9.01
N HIS A 14 -27.76 -28.50 8.75
CA HIS A 14 -26.96 -27.88 7.71
C HIS A 14 -25.45 -27.97 7.97
N ARG A 15 -25.01 -27.75 9.22
CA ARG A 15 -23.61 -27.89 9.62
C ARG A 15 -23.11 -29.32 9.43
N ASP A 16 -23.87 -30.31 9.89
CA ASP A 16 -23.45 -31.71 9.85
C ASP A 16 -23.41 -32.26 8.41
N ILE A 17 -24.34 -31.83 7.55
CA ILE A 17 -24.30 -32.11 6.10
C ILE A 17 -23.04 -31.53 5.48
N LEU A 18 -22.70 -30.27 5.78
CA LEU A 18 -21.49 -29.63 5.29
C LEU A 18 -20.23 -30.37 5.75
N TRP A 19 -20.19 -30.83 7.01
CA TRP A 19 -19.05 -31.60 7.53
C TRP A 19 -18.83 -32.91 6.80
N SER A 20 -19.92 -33.66 6.58
CA SER A 20 -19.86 -34.92 5.83
C SER A 20 -19.31 -34.69 4.43
N HIS A 21 -19.79 -33.65 3.73
CA HIS A 21 -19.32 -33.37 2.39
C HIS A 21 -17.88 -32.82 2.34
N HIS A 22 -17.43 -32.13 3.39
CA HIS A 22 -16.05 -31.63 3.48
C HIS A 22 -15.02 -32.77 3.43
N HIS A 23 -15.23 -33.84 4.20
CA HIS A 23 -14.28 -34.96 4.31
C HIS A 23 -14.39 -35.97 3.17
N SER A 24 -15.61 -36.33 2.78
CA SER A 24 -15.85 -37.47 1.90
C SER A 24 -16.82 -37.17 0.76
N GLY A 25 -17.23 -35.91 0.60
CA GLY A 25 -18.19 -35.50 -0.42
C GLY A 25 -17.54 -35.13 -1.75
N SER A 26 -18.33 -35.26 -2.81
CA SER A 26 -18.00 -34.70 -4.12
C SER A 26 -17.98 -33.16 -4.10
N TYR A 27 -17.30 -32.56 -5.07
CA TYR A 27 -17.32 -31.11 -5.32
C TYR A 27 -18.75 -30.52 -5.28
N ASN A 28 -19.68 -31.13 -6.01
CA ASN A 28 -21.08 -30.70 -6.06
C ASN A 28 -21.76 -30.79 -4.69
N GLY A 29 -21.44 -31.81 -3.89
CA GLY A 29 -21.96 -31.97 -2.54
C GLY A 29 -21.47 -30.89 -1.59
N ARG A 30 -20.16 -30.58 -1.62
CA ARG A 30 -19.56 -29.48 -0.83
C ARG A 30 -20.21 -28.15 -1.18
N TYR A 31 -20.32 -27.87 -2.47
CA TYR A 31 -20.93 -26.64 -2.99
C TYR A 31 -22.40 -26.49 -2.56
N ALA A 32 -23.21 -27.54 -2.75
CA ALA A 32 -24.63 -27.51 -2.36
C ALA A 32 -24.80 -27.32 -0.85
N ALA A 33 -23.98 -27.98 -0.04
CA ALA A 33 -24.05 -27.89 1.42
C ALA A 33 -23.69 -26.50 1.95
N ILE A 34 -22.58 -25.90 1.48
CA ILE A 34 -22.21 -24.54 1.91
C ILE A 34 -23.20 -23.49 1.41
N HIS A 35 -23.74 -23.68 0.20
CA HIS A 35 -24.78 -22.80 -0.33
C HIS A 35 -26.06 -22.88 0.50
N ALA A 36 -26.51 -24.08 0.86
CA ALA A 36 -27.70 -24.28 1.68
C ALA A 36 -27.57 -23.62 3.06
N LEU A 37 -26.43 -23.82 3.74
CA LEU A 37 -26.15 -23.16 5.03
C LEU A 37 -26.14 -21.63 4.88
N SER A 38 -25.48 -21.12 3.82
CA SER A 38 -25.43 -19.68 3.55
C SER A 38 -26.81 -19.09 3.30
N GLN A 39 -27.66 -19.76 2.53
CA GLN A 39 -29.03 -19.32 2.26
C GLN A 39 -29.89 -19.36 3.52
N PHE A 40 -29.73 -20.39 4.37
CA PHE A 40 -30.44 -20.49 5.64
C PHE A 40 -30.12 -19.31 6.56
N LEU A 41 -28.82 -18.99 6.71
CA LEU A 41 -28.38 -17.84 7.49
C LEU A 41 -28.86 -16.50 6.90
N LYS A 42 -28.78 -16.33 5.58
CA LYS A 42 -29.20 -15.10 4.88
C LYS A 42 -30.70 -14.84 4.91
N LYS A 43 -31.53 -15.89 5.01
CA LYS A 43 -32.98 -15.74 5.24
C LYS A 43 -33.30 -15.11 6.59
N ASN A 44 -32.32 -15.05 7.50
CA ASN A 44 -32.38 -14.41 8.81
C ASN A 44 -33.66 -14.72 9.61
N PRO A 45 -34.02 -16.01 9.81
CA PRO A 45 -35.17 -16.36 10.62
C PRO A 45 -35.01 -15.88 12.08
N PRO A 46 -36.10 -15.80 12.87
CA PRO A 46 -36.01 -15.48 14.28
C PRO A 46 -34.98 -16.37 15.00
N ASP A 47 -34.20 -15.79 15.91
CA ASP A 47 -33.17 -16.47 16.72
C ASP A 47 -32.03 -17.15 15.93
N VAL A 48 -31.87 -16.86 14.63
CA VAL A 48 -30.86 -17.52 13.78
C VAL A 48 -29.43 -17.37 14.32
N TRP A 49 -29.09 -16.22 14.92
CA TRP A 49 -27.74 -15.96 15.42
C TRP A 49 -27.46 -16.70 16.73
N ASP A 50 -28.49 -16.87 17.57
CA ASP A 50 -28.40 -17.70 18.76
C ASP A 50 -28.29 -19.18 18.38
N ALA A 51 -29.06 -19.62 17.37
CA ALA A 51 -28.95 -20.96 16.79
C ALA A 51 -27.56 -21.18 16.15
N CYS A 52 -27.04 -20.22 15.38
CA CYS A 52 -25.72 -20.25 14.76
C CYS A 52 -24.61 -20.45 15.81
N ARG A 53 -24.68 -19.70 16.91
CA ARG A 53 -23.74 -19.80 18.03
C ARG A 53 -23.86 -21.13 18.76
N LYS A 54 -25.08 -21.52 19.17
CA LYS A 54 -25.31 -22.78 19.91
C LYS A 54 -24.93 -24.01 19.07
N ALA A 55 -25.14 -23.93 17.76
CA ALA A 55 -24.72 -24.97 16.82
C ALA A 55 -23.23 -24.89 16.45
N GLU A 56 -22.44 -24.01 17.07
CA GLU A 56 -20.98 -23.87 16.87
C GLU A 56 -20.58 -23.64 15.41
N VAL A 57 -21.46 -23.06 14.58
CA VAL A 57 -21.18 -22.81 13.15
C VAL A 57 -19.90 -21.97 12.95
N PRO A 58 -19.60 -20.93 13.75
CA PRO A 58 -18.35 -20.18 13.60
C PRO A 58 -17.10 -21.02 13.87
N SER A 59 -17.05 -21.73 14.99
CA SER A 59 -15.96 -22.67 15.32
C SER A 59 -15.77 -23.72 14.23
N PHE A 60 -16.88 -24.21 13.68
CA PHE A 60 -16.89 -25.16 12.59
C PHE A 60 -16.31 -24.58 11.29
N LEU A 61 -16.72 -23.37 10.90
CA LEU A 61 -16.17 -22.71 9.71
C LEU A 61 -14.68 -22.39 9.87
N ILE A 62 -14.25 -22.02 11.08
CA ILE A 62 -12.83 -21.88 11.42
C ILE A 62 -12.09 -23.18 11.14
N ARG A 63 -12.60 -24.33 11.59
CA ARG A 63 -11.96 -25.63 11.30
C ARG A 63 -11.83 -25.90 9.80
N ILE A 64 -12.87 -25.63 9.01
CA ILE A 64 -12.79 -25.75 7.54
C ILE A 64 -11.74 -24.80 6.95
N MET A 65 -11.72 -23.54 7.40
CA MET A 65 -10.74 -22.56 6.93
C MET A 65 -9.29 -22.90 7.30
N LEU A 66 -9.09 -23.66 8.38
CA LEU A 66 -7.78 -24.15 8.81
C LEU A 66 -7.41 -25.50 8.17
N ASP A 67 -8.30 -26.10 7.37
CA ASP A 67 -8.01 -27.33 6.63
C ASP A 67 -7.43 -27.00 5.25
N GLU A 68 -6.21 -27.49 4.97
CA GLU A 68 -5.52 -27.33 3.69
C GLU A 68 -6.34 -27.90 2.52
N LEU A 69 -7.14 -28.95 2.74
CA LEU A 69 -7.99 -29.56 1.71
C LEU A 69 -9.03 -28.58 1.15
N THR A 70 -9.43 -27.57 1.93
CA THR A 70 -10.36 -26.52 1.48
C THR A 70 -9.80 -25.74 0.31
N TYR A 71 -8.48 -25.58 0.24
CA TYR A 71 -7.80 -24.70 -0.73
C TYR A 71 -7.49 -25.39 -2.06
N ASN A 72 -7.71 -26.69 -2.16
CA ASN A 72 -7.64 -27.43 -3.43
C ASN A 72 -8.74 -27.05 -4.42
N ASP A 73 -9.78 -26.35 -3.94
CA ASP A 73 -10.94 -25.95 -4.73
C ASP A 73 -11.28 -24.47 -4.48
N LEU A 74 -10.95 -23.63 -5.47
CA LEU A 74 -11.15 -22.19 -5.44
C LEU A 74 -12.62 -21.78 -5.31
N ASN A 75 -13.56 -22.56 -5.85
CA ASN A 75 -14.99 -22.25 -5.77
C ASN A 75 -15.55 -22.58 -4.39
N TYR A 76 -15.04 -23.64 -3.75
CA TYR A 76 -15.44 -23.99 -2.40
C TYR A 76 -14.90 -22.97 -1.38
N ILE A 77 -13.61 -22.64 -1.44
CA ILE A 77 -13.02 -21.62 -0.55
C ILE A 77 -13.67 -20.24 -0.75
N GLU A 78 -14.05 -19.86 -1.98
CA GLU A 78 -14.81 -18.63 -2.22
C GLU A 78 -16.07 -18.57 -1.34
N ARG A 79 -16.86 -19.65 -1.32
CA ARG A 79 -18.11 -19.71 -0.55
C ARG A 79 -17.85 -19.71 0.95
N ILE A 80 -16.78 -20.37 1.39
CA ILE A 80 -16.36 -20.34 2.79
C ILE A 80 -16.01 -18.90 3.21
N PHE A 81 -15.23 -18.18 2.40
CA PHE A 81 -14.89 -16.77 2.65
C PHE A 81 -16.12 -15.87 2.69
N GLN A 82 -17.05 -16.03 1.74
CA GLN A 82 -18.32 -15.27 1.72
C GLN A 82 -19.13 -15.51 2.99
N LEU A 83 -19.25 -16.76 3.43
CA LEU A 83 -20.03 -17.09 4.62
C LEU A 83 -19.36 -16.57 5.89
N ALA A 84 -18.05 -16.74 6.03
CA ALA A 84 -17.29 -16.22 7.16
C ALA A 84 -17.39 -14.69 7.22
N ALA A 85 -17.20 -14.00 6.09
CA ALA A 85 -17.35 -12.54 6.01
C ALA A 85 -18.76 -12.09 6.40
N TYR A 86 -19.80 -12.81 5.96
CA TYR A 86 -21.19 -12.52 6.32
C TYR A 86 -21.45 -12.66 7.82
N ILE A 87 -20.97 -13.75 8.45
CA ILE A 87 -21.12 -13.97 9.89
C ILE A 87 -20.38 -12.90 10.68
N ILE A 88 -19.13 -12.59 10.31
CA ILE A 88 -18.33 -11.58 11.01
C ILE A 88 -18.99 -10.20 10.94
N THR A 89 -19.50 -9.81 9.77
CA THR A 89 -20.09 -8.48 9.57
C THR A 89 -21.47 -8.35 10.21
N THR A 90 -22.25 -9.43 10.31
CA THR A 90 -23.63 -9.38 10.77
C THR A 90 -23.79 -9.77 12.24
N ALA A 91 -23.09 -10.80 12.70
CA ALA A 91 -23.28 -11.35 14.04
C ALA A 91 -22.44 -10.61 15.10
N CYS A 92 -21.16 -10.35 14.83
CA CYS A 92 -20.22 -9.78 15.81
C CYS A 92 -20.64 -8.41 16.40
N PRO A 93 -21.29 -7.49 15.65
CA PRO A 93 -21.79 -6.24 16.21
C PRO A 93 -22.91 -6.42 17.24
N MET A 94 -23.63 -7.56 17.22
CA MET A 94 -24.82 -7.82 18.05
C MET A 94 -24.48 -8.52 19.39
N GLU A 95 -23.19 -8.63 19.75
CA GLU A 95 -22.73 -9.54 20.82
C GLU A 95 -22.40 -8.87 22.16
N ALA A 96 -22.79 -7.62 22.38
CA ALA A 96 -22.55 -6.93 23.64
C ALA A 96 -23.15 -7.73 24.82
N GLY A 97 -22.32 -8.06 25.83
CA GLY A 97 -22.74 -8.75 27.05
C GLY A 97 -22.94 -10.27 26.97
N ARG A 98 -22.51 -10.94 25.89
CA ARG A 98 -22.65 -12.40 25.72
C ARG A 98 -21.46 -13.19 26.27
N GLU A 99 -21.71 -14.34 26.91
CA GLU A 99 -20.68 -15.20 27.53
C GLU A 99 -19.71 -15.86 26.54
N GLN A 100 -20.10 -16.03 25.27
CA GLN A 100 -19.24 -16.59 24.22
C GLN A 100 -19.46 -15.87 22.89
N PRO A 101 -18.83 -14.70 22.70
CA PRO A 101 -18.94 -13.94 21.46
C PRO A 101 -18.29 -14.70 20.30
N ILE A 102 -19.02 -14.84 19.18
CA ILE A 102 -18.51 -15.27 17.88
C ILE A 102 -17.27 -14.47 17.49
N SER A 103 -17.24 -13.18 17.83
CA SER A 103 -16.08 -12.30 17.63
C SER A 103 -14.80 -12.86 18.24
N ASN A 104 -14.87 -13.45 19.43
CA ASN A 104 -13.68 -13.94 20.13
C ASN A 104 -13.15 -15.21 19.47
N GLN A 105 -14.02 -16.04 18.89
CA GLN A 105 -13.62 -17.26 18.17
C GLN A 105 -12.82 -16.91 16.91
N PHE A 106 -13.30 -15.96 16.10
CA PHE A 106 -12.58 -15.51 14.90
C PHE A 106 -11.29 -14.76 15.24
N LEU A 107 -11.27 -13.97 16.32
CA LEU A 107 -10.04 -13.29 16.76
C LEU A 107 -8.99 -14.32 17.23
N ALA A 108 -9.38 -15.31 18.03
CA ALA A 108 -8.47 -16.34 18.52
C ALA A 108 -7.87 -17.20 17.40
N ALA A 109 -8.65 -17.49 16.35
CA ALA A 109 -8.17 -18.27 15.21
C ALA A 109 -7.47 -17.44 14.12
N GLY A 110 -7.52 -16.10 14.22
CA GLY A 110 -7.11 -15.21 13.15
C GLY A 110 -5.67 -15.43 12.71
N GLU A 111 -4.73 -15.53 13.65
CA GLU A 111 -3.30 -15.70 13.33
C GLU A 111 -3.03 -16.97 12.53
N SER A 112 -3.43 -18.14 13.04
CA SER A 112 -3.28 -19.43 12.35
C SER A 112 -3.97 -19.45 10.99
N PHE A 113 -5.13 -18.79 10.88
CA PHE A 113 -5.83 -18.66 9.61
C PHE A 113 -4.99 -17.90 8.57
N TRP A 114 -4.42 -16.75 8.96
CA TRP A 114 -3.57 -15.98 8.04
C TRP A 114 -2.27 -16.71 7.71
N GLU A 115 -1.71 -17.49 8.63
CA GLU A 115 -0.54 -18.33 8.37
C GLU A 115 -0.80 -19.39 7.29
N ILE A 116 -1.95 -20.06 7.36
CA ILE A 116 -2.35 -21.07 6.38
C ILE A 116 -2.55 -20.44 5.00
N ILE A 117 -3.29 -19.34 4.88
CA ILE A 117 -3.43 -18.67 3.57
C ILE A 117 -2.06 -18.22 3.05
N PHE A 118 -1.19 -17.75 3.94
CA PHE A 118 0.15 -17.32 3.56
C PHE A 118 1.05 -18.48 3.11
N SER A 119 0.96 -19.66 3.72
CA SER A 119 1.71 -20.84 3.27
C SER A 119 1.31 -21.22 1.83
N MET A 120 0.03 -21.02 1.47
CA MET A 120 -0.52 -21.27 0.14
C MET A 120 -0.55 -20.03 -0.79
N ARG A 121 0.16 -18.96 -0.44
CA ARG A 121 0.10 -17.66 -1.14
C ARG A 121 0.32 -17.72 -2.65
N GLU A 122 1.17 -18.64 -3.12
CA GLU A 122 1.43 -18.83 -4.56
C GLU A 122 0.21 -19.35 -5.31
N ASN A 123 -0.38 -20.44 -4.82
CA ASN A 123 -1.61 -21.01 -5.36
C ASN A 123 -2.77 -20.01 -5.27
N PHE A 124 -2.86 -19.31 -4.13
CA PHE A 124 -3.85 -18.27 -3.90
C PHE A 124 -3.76 -17.15 -4.95
N VAL A 125 -2.56 -16.60 -5.18
CA VAL A 125 -2.33 -15.55 -6.18
C VAL A 125 -2.57 -16.06 -7.60
N ALA A 126 -2.13 -17.28 -7.91
CA ALA A 126 -2.38 -17.90 -9.21
C ALA A 126 -3.90 -17.98 -9.49
N GLY A 127 -4.68 -18.45 -8.51
CA GLY A 127 -6.14 -18.47 -8.57
C GLY A 127 -6.74 -17.08 -8.77
N CYS A 128 -6.26 -16.08 -8.03
CA CYS A 128 -6.72 -14.69 -8.16
C CYS A 128 -6.43 -14.06 -9.53
N ARG A 129 -5.35 -14.44 -10.21
CA ARG A 129 -4.97 -13.85 -11.51
C ARG A 129 -5.82 -14.36 -12.67
N VAL A 130 -6.41 -15.53 -12.53
CA VAL A 130 -7.26 -16.12 -13.57
C VAL A 130 -8.56 -15.31 -13.67
N PRO A 131 -8.91 -14.76 -14.86
CA PRO A 131 -10.08 -13.88 -15.01
C PRO A 131 -11.41 -14.51 -14.57
N THR A 132 -11.60 -15.81 -14.80
CA THR A 132 -12.82 -16.54 -14.44
C THR A 132 -13.04 -16.65 -12.92
N TYR A 133 -12.02 -16.45 -12.09
CA TYR A 133 -12.10 -16.49 -10.63
C TYR A 133 -12.19 -15.08 -10.01
N GLN A 134 -12.88 -14.15 -10.68
CA GLN A 134 -13.16 -12.83 -10.11
C GLN A 134 -13.93 -12.92 -8.78
N SER A 135 -14.90 -13.82 -8.67
CA SER A 135 -15.70 -13.99 -7.45
C SER A 135 -14.87 -14.44 -6.24
N PHE A 136 -13.85 -15.28 -6.45
CA PHE A 136 -12.88 -15.65 -5.41
C PHE A 136 -12.12 -14.44 -4.87
N ARG A 137 -11.59 -13.57 -5.75
CA ARG A 137 -10.92 -12.32 -5.35
C ARG A 137 -11.82 -11.42 -4.53
N SER A 138 -13.05 -11.21 -4.99
CA SER A 138 -14.04 -10.38 -4.29
C SER A 138 -14.36 -10.95 -2.91
N SER A 139 -14.50 -12.27 -2.80
CA SER A 139 -14.83 -12.94 -1.53
C SER A 139 -13.70 -12.85 -0.51
N PHE A 140 -12.45 -12.96 -0.97
CA PHE A 140 -11.30 -12.70 -0.10
C PHE A 140 -11.25 -11.23 0.34
N ALA A 141 -11.52 -10.29 -0.56
CA ALA A 141 -11.58 -8.87 -0.23
C ALA A 141 -12.65 -8.58 0.84
N GLU A 142 -13.84 -9.19 0.70
CA GLU A 142 -14.92 -9.13 1.69
C GLU A 142 -14.48 -9.69 3.05
N LEU A 143 -13.77 -10.82 3.05
CA LEU A 143 -13.26 -11.40 4.30
C LEU A 143 -12.22 -10.52 4.98
N VAL A 144 -11.27 -9.96 4.21
CA VAL A 144 -10.29 -8.99 4.72
C VAL A 144 -10.98 -7.78 5.33
N ALA A 145 -12.00 -7.24 4.67
CA ALA A 145 -12.80 -6.12 5.19
C ALA A 145 -13.54 -6.51 6.48
N ALA A 146 -14.11 -7.71 6.54
CA ALA A 146 -14.81 -8.22 7.70
C ALA A 146 -13.89 -8.36 8.92
N TYR A 147 -12.69 -8.92 8.76
CA TYR A 147 -11.67 -8.94 9.82
C TYR A 147 -11.21 -7.54 10.21
N GLY A 148 -11.05 -6.63 9.25
CA GLY A 148 -10.74 -5.22 9.52
C GLY A 148 -11.79 -4.55 10.42
N LEU A 149 -13.08 -4.80 10.17
CA LEU A 149 -14.18 -4.34 11.03
C LEU A 149 -14.14 -4.99 12.42
N LEU A 150 -13.87 -6.30 12.47
CA LEU A 150 -13.77 -7.06 13.72
C LEU A 150 -12.68 -6.50 14.64
N TYR A 151 -11.47 -6.30 14.11
CA TYR A 151 -10.35 -5.72 14.85
C TYR A 151 -10.65 -4.30 15.36
N LYS A 152 -11.30 -3.48 14.52
CA LYS A 152 -11.73 -2.13 14.90
C LYS A 152 -12.73 -2.15 16.06
N THR A 153 -13.73 -3.03 15.98
CA THR A 153 -14.84 -3.10 16.95
C THR A 153 -14.36 -3.56 18.32
N LYS A 154 -13.36 -4.45 18.37
CA LYS A 154 -12.87 -5.04 19.62
C LYS A 154 -11.59 -4.38 20.15
N ASN A 155 -11.11 -3.32 19.48
CA ASN A 155 -9.82 -2.69 19.76
C ASN A 155 -8.68 -3.74 19.87
N HIS A 156 -8.75 -4.78 19.05
CA HIS A 156 -7.88 -5.96 19.12
C HIS A 156 -7.19 -6.14 17.77
N TYR A 157 -6.45 -5.12 17.34
CA TYR A 157 -5.65 -5.26 16.13
C TYR A 157 -4.53 -6.26 16.42
N PRO A 158 -4.32 -7.29 15.57
CA PRO A 158 -3.13 -8.10 15.69
C PRO A 158 -1.94 -7.17 15.56
N ASN A 159 -0.79 -7.54 16.14
CA ASN A 159 0.45 -6.86 15.84
C ASN A 159 0.73 -7.06 14.35
N THR A 160 0.25 -6.12 13.55
CA THR A 160 -0.05 -6.35 12.13
C THR A 160 1.26 -6.62 11.37
N LEU A 161 2.36 -6.06 11.86
CA LEU A 161 3.71 -6.26 11.33
C LEU A 161 4.32 -7.62 11.71
N GLU A 162 3.94 -8.21 12.83
CA GLU A 162 4.36 -9.57 13.20
C GLU A 162 3.53 -10.63 12.46
N SER A 163 2.25 -10.34 12.23
CA SER A 163 1.32 -11.28 11.60
C SER A 163 1.59 -11.55 10.11
N LYS A 164 1.24 -12.77 9.65
CA LYS A 164 1.24 -13.12 8.22
C LYS A 164 0.18 -12.39 7.40
N PHE A 165 -0.81 -11.78 8.04
CA PHE A 165 -1.85 -10.99 7.37
C PHE A 165 -1.26 -9.84 6.54
N ALA A 166 -0.43 -8.98 7.13
CA ALA A 166 0.16 -7.86 6.40
C ALA A 166 1.09 -8.32 5.28
N ARG A 167 1.81 -9.42 5.50
CA ARG A 167 2.71 -10.00 4.49
C ARG A 167 1.93 -10.60 3.33
N LEU A 168 0.79 -11.24 3.59
CA LEU A 168 -0.12 -11.73 2.54
C LEU A 168 -0.67 -10.58 1.68
N LEU A 169 -1.08 -9.50 2.34
CA LEU A 169 -1.56 -8.29 1.69
C LEU A 169 -0.47 -7.63 0.81
N LEU A 170 0.77 -7.55 1.28
CA LEU A 170 1.90 -7.13 0.46
C LEU A 170 2.18 -8.10 -0.68
N TYR A 171 2.19 -9.41 -0.41
CA TYR A 171 2.45 -10.45 -1.40
C TYR A 171 1.49 -10.35 -2.58
N THR A 172 0.20 -10.24 -2.29
CA THR A 172 -0.86 -10.12 -3.29
C THR A 172 -0.74 -8.82 -4.09
N TRP A 173 -0.42 -7.70 -3.44
CA TRP A 173 -0.14 -6.44 -4.12
C TRP A 173 1.08 -6.53 -5.04
N VAL A 174 2.22 -7.06 -4.57
CA VAL A 174 3.44 -7.27 -5.37
C VAL A 174 3.13 -8.12 -6.59
N ARG A 175 2.31 -9.16 -6.41
CA ARG A 175 1.87 -10.06 -7.48
C ARG A 175 0.70 -9.53 -8.32
N GLY A 176 0.36 -8.25 -8.24
CA GLY A 176 -0.58 -7.67 -9.19
C GLY A 176 -2.05 -7.97 -8.92
N VAL A 177 -2.40 -8.58 -7.78
CA VAL A 177 -3.79 -8.84 -7.42
C VAL A 177 -4.43 -7.54 -6.94
N GLY A 178 -5.50 -7.13 -7.61
CA GLY A 178 -6.34 -6.00 -7.22
C GLY A 178 -7.63 -6.47 -6.53
N TYR A 179 -8.01 -5.80 -5.45
CA TYR A 179 -9.21 -6.09 -4.65
C TYR A 179 -10.31 -5.02 -4.82
N GLY A 180 -10.36 -4.37 -5.99
CA GLY A 180 -11.32 -3.30 -6.26
C GLY A 180 -11.09 -2.08 -5.37
N LYS A 181 -12.10 -1.68 -4.60
CA LYS A 181 -12.09 -0.48 -3.75
C LYS A 181 -11.27 -0.61 -2.46
N ILE A 182 -10.82 -1.81 -2.10
CA ILE A 182 -10.01 -2.01 -0.90
C ILE A 182 -8.57 -1.61 -1.20
N ASP A 183 -8.15 -0.47 -0.64
CA ASP A 183 -6.75 -0.08 -0.62
C ASP A 183 -6.00 -0.84 0.48
N VAL A 184 -5.53 -2.02 0.08
CA VAL A 184 -4.74 -2.92 0.91
C VAL A 184 -3.47 -2.25 1.46
N LEU A 185 -2.84 -1.36 0.68
CA LEU A 185 -1.61 -0.69 1.11
C LEU A 185 -1.87 0.35 2.19
N SER A 186 -3.00 1.08 2.13
CA SER A 186 -3.39 2.02 3.17
C SER A 186 -3.52 1.36 4.55
N ILE A 187 -3.98 0.09 4.60
CA ILE A 187 -4.06 -0.66 5.87
C ILE A 187 -2.65 -0.85 6.43
N ILE A 188 -1.74 -1.40 5.63
CA ILE A 188 -0.36 -1.68 6.05
C ILE A 188 0.36 -0.41 6.51
N PHE A 189 0.25 0.69 5.75
CA PHE A 189 0.93 1.94 6.10
C PHE A 189 0.42 2.58 7.39
N LYS A 190 -0.89 2.51 7.65
CA LYS A 190 -1.44 2.99 8.93
C LYS A 190 -0.82 2.27 10.12
N HIS A 191 -0.50 0.98 9.98
CA HIS A 191 0.17 0.22 11.03
C HIS A 191 1.66 0.55 11.12
N ILE A 192 2.37 0.61 9.99
CA ILE A 192 3.80 0.98 9.97
C ILE A 192 4.05 2.33 10.65
N VAL A 193 3.25 3.35 10.33
CA VAL A 193 3.40 4.70 10.89
C VAL A 193 3.15 4.75 12.40
N ARG A 194 2.36 3.82 12.94
CA ARG A 194 2.04 3.73 14.37
C ARG A 194 2.99 2.81 15.14
N SER A 195 3.80 2.03 14.44
CA SER A 195 4.71 1.08 15.05
C SER A 195 6.08 1.71 15.33
N PRO A 196 6.76 1.30 16.42
CA PRO A 196 8.16 1.65 16.65
C PRO A 196 9.07 1.23 15.49
N LEU A 197 10.16 1.96 15.27
CA LEU A 197 11.17 1.66 14.23
C LEU A 197 11.77 0.25 14.39
N GLU A 198 11.89 -0.22 15.64
CA GLU A 198 12.36 -1.56 16.01
C GLU A 198 11.51 -2.68 15.38
N ASN A 199 10.22 -2.41 15.12
CA ASN A 199 9.30 -3.37 14.52
C ASN A 199 9.19 -3.19 12.99
N SER A 200 9.36 -1.97 12.48
CA SER A 200 9.22 -1.70 11.04
C SER A 200 10.39 -2.27 10.22
N GLY A 201 11.62 -2.20 10.74
CA GLY A 201 12.81 -2.74 10.08
C GLY A 201 12.72 -4.25 9.81
N PRO A 202 12.53 -5.09 10.84
CA PRO A 202 12.35 -6.53 10.68
C PRO A 202 11.19 -6.90 9.76
N PHE A 203 10.05 -6.20 9.88
CA PHE A 203 8.92 -6.41 8.99
C PHE A 203 9.25 -6.16 7.52
N CYS A 204 9.90 -5.04 7.21
CA CYS A 204 10.27 -4.72 5.83
C CYS A 204 11.26 -5.74 5.25
N ASN A 205 12.26 -6.15 6.03
CA ASN A 205 13.24 -7.16 5.60
C ASN A 205 12.56 -8.52 5.35
N ALA A 206 11.73 -9.00 6.28
CA ALA A 206 11.01 -10.26 6.10
C ALA A 206 10.04 -10.20 4.91
N SER A 207 9.30 -9.10 4.77
CA SER A 207 8.34 -8.93 3.67
C SER A 207 9.02 -8.91 2.30
N ILE A 208 10.19 -8.29 2.16
CA ILE A 208 10.92 -8.35 0.88
C ILE A 208 11.28 -9.79 0.50
N LEU A 209 11.82 -10.56 1.44
CA LEU A 209 12.21 -11.94 1.18
C LEU A 209 11.00 -12.80 0.82
N GLU A 210 9.93 -12.70 1.62
CA GLU A 210 8.76 -13.56 1.44
C GLU A 210 7.88 -13.16 0.24
N CYS A 211 7.99 -11.92 -0.26
CA CYS A 211 7.21 -11.40 -1.40
C CYS A 211 7.95 -11.40 -2.74
N GLY A 212 9.04 -12.16 -2.87
CA GLY A 212 9.73 -12.37 -4.14
C GLY A 212 10.90 -11.43 -4.41
N GLY A 213 11.43 -10.78 -3.37
CA GLY A 213 12.65 -9.99 -3.44
C GLY A 213 12.44 -8.51 -3.81
N PRO A 214 13.52 -7.71 -3.75
CA PRO A 214 13.47 -6.27 -3.98
C PRO A 214 13.01 -5.92 -5.41
N ASP A 215 13.38 -6.72 -6.41
CA ASP A 215 12.96 -6.54 -7.81
C ASP A 215 11.46 -6.64 -8.00
N ALA A 216 10.79 -7.58 -7.31
CA ALA A 216 9.36 -7.74 -7.43
C ALA A 216 8.62 -6.48 -6.95
N PHE A 217 9.07 -5.85 -5.87
CA PHE A 217 8.54 -4.56 -5.41
C PHE A 217 8.85 -3.44 -6.39
N ALA A 218 10.07 -3.38 -6.93
CA ALA A 218 10.48 -2.32 -7.85
C ALA A 218 9.68 -2.38 -9.17
N GLN A 219 9.55 -3.57 -9.75
CA GLN A 219 8.73 -3.83 -10.93
C GLN A 219 7.25 -3.53 -10.67
N ARG A 220 6.74 -3.83 -9.47
CA ARG A 220 5.36 -3.49 -9.13
C ARG A 220 5.15 -1.98 -9.04
N CYS A 221 6.06 -1.25 -8.39
CA CYS A 221 5.99 0.22 -8.35
C CYS A 221 6.04 0.80 -9.77
N LYS A 222 6.98 0.33 -10.60
CA LYS A 222 7.08 0.70 -12.01
C LYS A 222 5.77 0.50 -12.75
N ALA A 223 5.20 -0.70 -12.68
CA ALA A 223 3.95 -1.04 -13.36
C ALA A 223 2.77 -0.16 -12.92
N GLN A 224 2.72 0.26 -11.64
CA GLN A 224 1.70 1.19 -11.17
C GLN A 224 1.90 2.60 -11.74
N PHE A 225 3.13 3.11 -11.71
CA PHE A 225 3.46 4.43 -12.27
C PHE A 225 3.28 4.49 -13.78
N GLU A 226 3.39 3.38 -14.49
CA GLU A 226 3.16 3.31 -15.94
C GLU A 226 1.67 3.26 -16.31
N GLN A 227 0.75 3.11 -15.35
CA GLN A 227 -0.68 3.10 -15.66
C GLN A 227 -1.15 4.47 -16.20
N PRO A 228 -1.86 4.51 -17.34
CA PRO A 228 -2.40 5.74 -17.89
C PRO A 228 -3.36 6.45 -16.93
N ASN A 229 -4.21 5.67 -16.27
CA ASN A 229 -5.26 6.15 -15.36
C ASN A 229 -4.84 6.08 -13.88
N LEU A 230 -3.55 6.27 -13.60
CA LEU A 230 -3.02 6.29 -12.23
C LEU A 230 -3.77 7.33 -11.40
N CYS A 231 -4.30 6.94 -10.23
CA CYS A 231 -4.85 7.89 -9.27
C CYS A 231 -3.81 8.33 -8.23
N ARG A 232 -4.04 9.48 -7.59
CA ARG A 232 -3.14 10.06 -6.57
C ARG A 232 -2.94 9.14 -5.37
N GLU A 233 -3.97 8.38 -4.99
CA GLU A 233 -3.88 7.42 -3.89
C GLU A 233 -2.84 6.32 -4.18
N VAL A 234 -2.88 5.74 -5.38
CA VAL A 234 -1.90 4.73 -5.81
C VAL A 234 -0.50 5.34 -5.90
N LEU A 235 -0.36 6.56 -6.44
CA LEU A 235 0.92 7.28 -6.47
C LEU A 235 1.51 7.41 -5.06
N ARG A 236 0.71 7.88 -4.10
CA ARG A 236 1.11 8.04 -2.69
C ARG A 236 1.48 6.71 -2.04
N ASN A 237 0.74 5.64 -2.32
CA ASN A 237 1.03 4.33 -1.75
C ASN A 237 2.34 3.75 -2.28
N CYS A 238 2.58 3.82 -3.59
CA CYS A 238 3.87 3.41 -4.17
C CYS A 238 5.01 4.29 -3.64
N SER A 239 4.77 5.58 -3.46
CA SER A 239 5.73 6.50 -2.84
C SER A 239 6.08 6.09 -1.41
N HIS A 240 5.09 5.75 -0.60
CA HIS A 240 5.31 5.24 0.76
C HIS A 240 6.04 3.89 0.77
N ILE A 241 5.80 3.00 -0.20
CA ILE A 241 6.58 1.75 -0.34
C ILE A 241 8.06 2.12 -0.56
N MET A 242 8.34 3.00 -1.52
CA MET A 242 9.71 3.43 -1.83
C MET A 242 10.42 4.01 -0.60
N ILE A 243 9.74 4.90 0.15
CA ILE A 243 10.29 5.52 1.36
C ILE A 243 10.52 4.48 2.47
N THR A 244 9.48 3.70 2.80
CA THR A 244 9.51 2.81 3.96
C THR A 244 10.50 1.67 3.75
N PHE A 245 10.42 0.99 2.62
CA PHE A 245 11.29 -0.14 2.33
C PHE A 245 12.68 0.31 1.91
N GLY A 246 12.81 1.47 1.25
CA GLY A 246 14.09 1.97 0.79
C GLY A 246 15.05 2.31 1.93
N LEU A 247 14.52 2.74 3.07
CA LEU A 247 15.30 3.09 4.27
C LEU A 247 15.45 1.92 5.27
N SER A 248 14.54 0.95 5.23
CA SER A 248 14.47 -0.12 6.26
C SER A 248 15.16 -1.42 5.85
N VAL A 249 15.45 -1.59 4.55
CA VAL A 249 15.97 -2.85 4.02
C VAL A 249 17.50 -2.85 4.02
N HIS A 250 18.08 -3.89 4.61
CA HIS A 250 19.53 -4.01 4.76
C HIS A 250 20.27 -3.95 3.41
N GLY A 251 21.44 -3.31 3.41
CA GLY A 251 22.34 -3.26 2.26
C GLY A 251 21.84 -2.42 1.07
N ASN A 252 20.80 -1.59 1.24
CA ASN A 252 20.19 -0.79 0.17
C ASN A 252 19.71 -1.64 -1.02
N ALA A 253 19.39 -2.93 -0.80
CA ALA A 253 19.03 -3.86 -1.87
C ALA A 253 17.79 -3.38 -2.66
N PHE A 254 16.78 -2.86 -1.96
CA PHE A 254 15.60 -2.30 -2.61
C PHE A 254 15.90 -1.02 -3.41
N VAL A 255 16.81 -0.17 -2.92
CA VAL A 255 17.27 1.02 -3.67
C VAL A 255 17.97 0.59 -4.97
N SER A 256 18.83 -0.43 -4.91
CA SER A 256 19.48 -0.99 -6.11
C SER A 256 18.43 -1.49 -7.11
N ALA A 257 17.44 -2.25 -6.66
CA ALA A 257 16.37 -2.73 -7.54
C ALA A 257 15.54 -1.58 -8.15
N LEU A 258 15.25 -0.52 -7.40
CA LEU A 258 14.56 0.68 -7.93
C LEU A 258 15.38 1.36 -9.04
N ALA A 259 16.70 1.42 -8.88
CA ALA A 259 17.62 1.97 -9.87
C ALA A 259 17.71 1.08 -11.12
N GLU A 260 17.95 -0.22 -10.94
CA GLU A 260 18.11 -1.21 -12.01
C GLU A 260 16.85 -1.36 -12.86
N ASN A 261 15.66 -1.26 -12.24
CA ASN A 261 14.38 -1.32 -12.94
C ASN A 261 13.93 0.04 -13.55
N ASP A 262 14.75 1.10 -13.44
CA ASP A 262 14.45 2.45 -13.94
C ASP A 262 13.13 3.02 -13.41
N VAL A 263 12.87 2.87 -12.10
CA VAL A 263 11.57 3.27 -11.49
C VAL A 263 11.39 4.79 -11.44
N LEU A 264 12.48 5.57 -11.40
CA LEU A 264 12.41 7.03 -11.37
C LEU A 264 11.77 7.63 -12.63
N ARG A 265 11.99 7.03 -13.80
CA ARG A 265 11.43 7.53 -15.07
C ARG A 265 9.90 7.55 -15.05
N PRO A 266 9.19 6.42 -14.81
CA PRO A 266 7.73 6.44 -14.76
C PRO A 266 7.20 7.15 -13.51
N PHE A 267 7.96 7.22 -12.41
CA PHE A 267 7.61 8.03 -11.26
C PHE A 267 7.55 9.53 -11.61
N TYR A 268 8.60 10.07 -12.25
CA TYR A 268 8.62 11.40 -12.83
C TYR A 268 7.46 11.61 -13.82
N GLY A 269 7.30 10.69 -14.77
CA GLY A 269 6.22 10.77 -15.76
C GLY A 269 4.83 10.79 -15.14
N SER A 270 4.62 10.08 -14.01
CA SER A 270 3.35 10.07 -13.27
C SER A 270 3.04 11.44 -12.68
N PHE A 271 4.02 12.08 -12.04
CA PHE A 271 3.85 13.43 -11.53
C PHE A 271 3.58 14.42 -12.66
N CYS A 272 4.28 14.33 -13.79
CA CYS A 272 4.01 15.19 -14.95
C CYS A 272 2.58 15.04 -15.48
N ARG A 273 2.00 13.82 -15.47
CA ARG A 273 0.60 13.59 -15.87
C ARG A 273 -0.42 14.09 -14.84
N LEU A 274 -0.08 13.98 -13.55
CA LEU A 274 -1.00 14.27 -12.45
C LEU A 274 -0.93 15.71 -11.94
N THR A 275 0.10 16.47 -12.27
CA THR A 275 0.24 17.83 -11.71
C THR A 275 -0.85 18.74 -12.27
N ASP A 276 -1.75 19.18 -11.40
CA ASP A 276 -2.74 20.23 -11.66
C ASP A 276 -2.68 21.24 -10.50
N ARG A 277 -2.84 22.53 -10.78
CA ARG A 277 -2.70 23.63 -9.81
C ARG A 277 -3.63 23.46 -8.60
N GLU A 278 -4.80 22.84 -8.79
CA GLU A 278 -5.82 22.69 -7.76
C GLU A 278 -5.43 21.73 -6.62
N ASN A 279 -4.55 20.75 -6.86
CA ASN A 279 -4.28 19.65 -5.92
C ASN A 279 -2.85 19.62 -5.36
N SER A 280 -2.18 20.77 -5.36
CA SER A 280 -0.78 20.94 -4.95
C SER A 280 -0.44 20.40 -3.53
N ARG A 281 -1.42 20.36 -2.61
CA ARG A 281 -1.23 19.77 -1.27
C ARG A 281 -1.13 18.23 -1.32
N GLU A 282 -1.96 17.57 -2.13
CA GLU A 282 -1.92 16.12 -2.28
C GLU A 282 -0.65 15.67 -3.01
N ASP A 283 -0.20 16.46 -3.99
CA ASP A 283 1.10 16.29 -4.62
C ASP A 283 2.21 16.32 -3.56
N TRP A 284 2.26 17.36 -2.72
CA TRP A 284 3.24 17.46 -1.65
C TRP A 284 3.25 16.23 -0.73
N HIS A 285 2.07 15.78 -0.27
CA HIS A 285 1.99 14.59 0.58
C HIS A 285 2.51 13.31 -0.07
N SER A 286 2.54 13.24 -1.41
CA SER A 286 3.02 12.08 -2.13
C SER A 286 4.54 11.98 -2.17
N PHE A 287 5.28 13.10 -2.13
CA PHE A 287 6.75 13.05 -2.24
C PHE A 287 7.51 13.76 -1.12
N ARG A 288 6.88 14.49 -0.19
CA ARG A 288 7.60 15.29 0.83
C ARG A 288 8.69 14.55 1.63
N GLN A 289 8.53 13.24 1.88
CA GLN A 289 9.48 12.43 2.64
C GLN A 289 10.53 11.72 1.76
N MET A 290 10.53 12.00 0.46
CA MET A 290 11.42 11.35 -0.49
C MET A 290 12.87 11.85 -0.62
N PRO A 291 13.34 12.97 -0.02
CA PRO A 291 14.69 13.49 -0.30
C PRO A 291 15.79 12.43 -0.24
N THR A 292 15.80 11.64 0.83
CA THR A 292 16.82 10.61 1.06
C THR A 292 16.72 9.49 0.03
N ILE A 293 15.52 8.98 -0.26
CA ILE A 293 15.38 7.85 -1.20
C ILE A 293 15.66 8.29 -2.64
N LEU A 294 15.25 9.50 -3.04
CA LEU A 294 15.56 10.04 -4.36
C LEU A 294 17.07 10.21 -4.54
N TRP A 295 17.77 10.71 -3.52
CA TRP A 295 19.23 10.80 -3.53
C TRP A 295 19.91 9.44 -3.69
N LEU A 296 19.48 8.44 -2.91
CA LEU A 296 20.05 7.10 -2.95
C LEU A 296 19.83 6.41 -4.31
N ILE A 297 18.66 6.58 -4.93
CA ILE A 297 18.41 6.05 -6.27
C ILE A 297 19.22 6.84 -7.31
N PHE A 298 19.22 8.16 -7.23
CA PHE A 298 19.95 9.05 -8.14
C PHE A 298 21.45 8.71 -8.21
N THR A 299 22.10 8.56 -7.05
CA THR A 299 23.53 8.23 -6.97
C THR A 299 23.88 6.85 -7.55
N LYS A 300 22.91 5.94 -7.63
CA LYS A 300 23.06 4.64 -8.32
C LYS A 300 22.83 4.73 -9.83
N CYS A 301 21.93 5.62 -10.26
CA CYS A 301 21.56 5.75 -11.68
C CYS A 301 22.52 6.66 -12.47
N VAL A 302 23.09 7.69 -11.84
CA VAL A 302 23.90 8.68 -12.55
C VAL A 302 25.32 8.19 -12.77
N ASN A 303 25.73 8.20 -14.03
CA ASN A 303 27.11 8.04 -14.45
C ASN A 303 27.54 9.33 -15.18
N ALA A 304 28.37 10.15 -14.54
CA ALA A 304 28.82 11.43 -15.09
C ALA A 304 29.54 11.31 -16.46
N ARG A 305 29.93 10.10 -16.87
CA ARG A 305 30.57 9.80 -18.16
C ARG A 305 29.60 9.34 -19.25
N SER A 306 28.31 9.21 -18.94
CA SER A 306 27.29 8.73 -19.88
C SER A 306 26.13 9.72 -19.98
N SER A 307 25.92 10.24 -21.19
CA SER A 307 24.80 11.13 -21.53
C SER A 307 23.44 10.47 -21.30
N ASP A 308 23.34 9.15 -21.40
CA ASP A 308 22.10 8.40 -21.17
C ASP A 308 21.59 8.53 -19.74
N SER A 309 22.50 8.84 -18.80
CA SER A 309 22.17 9.03 -17.39
C SER A 309 21.76 10.47 -17.05
N PHE A 310 21.90 11.42 -17.96
CA PHE A 310 21.56 12.84 -17.72
C PHE A 310 20.07 13.04 -17.43
N ARG A 311 19.20 12.19 -17.97
CA ARG A 311 17.76 12.18 -17.68
C ARG A 311 17.45 12.07 -16.18
N TYR A 312 18.28 11.36 -15.40
CA TYR A 312 18.07 11.23 -13.95
C TYR A 312 18.33 12.55 -13.21
N ILE A 313 19.18 13.41 -13.76
CA ILE A 313 19.40 14.75 -13.23
C ILE A 313 18.16 15.62 -13.48
N GLU A 314 17.56 15.54 -14.66
CA GLU A 314 16.29 16.21 -14.93
C GLU A 314 15.18 15.75 -13.98
N TYR A 315 15.04 14.44 -13.76
CA TYR A 315 14.04 13.92 -12.82
C TYR A 315 14.26 14.47 -11.41
N LEU A 316 15.51 14.52 -10.93
CA LEU A 316 15.82 15.04 -9.60
C LEU A 316 15.56 16.56 -9.51
N ILE A 317 15.99 17.34 -10.50
CA ILE A 317 15.77 18.79 -10.55
C ILE A 317 14.28 19.10 -10.61
N PHE A 318 13.47 18.31 -11.32
CA PHE A 318 12.02 18.43 -11.30
C PHE A 318 11.47 18.32 -9.88
N PHE A 319 11.82 17.27 -9.12
CA PHE A 319 11.32 17.11 -7.76
C PHE A 319 11.83 18.19 -6.80
N LEU A 320 13.09 18.63 -6.95
CA LEU A 320 13.62 19.77 -6.20
C LEU A 320 12.81 21.04 -6.47
N SER A 321 12.51 21.34 -7.73
CA SER A 321 11.70 22.51 -8.11
C SER A 321 10.30 22.45 -7.47
N ARG A 322 9.66 21.28 -7.45
CA ARG A 322 8.36 21.07 -6.79
C ARG A 322 8.46 21.24 -5.28
N ALA A 323 9.51 20.72 -4.65
CA ALA A 323 9.75 20.91 -3.23
C ALA A 323 9.91 22.40 -2.89
N VAL A 324 10.67 23.15 -3.70
CA VAL A 324 10.83 24.60 -3.54
C VAL A 324 9.50 25.33 -3.61
N MET A 325 8.62 24.94 -4.54
CA MET A 325 7.27 25.51 -4.65
C MET A 325 6.39 25.13 -3.44
N TYR A 326 6.39 23.87 -3.01
CA TYR A 326 5.37 23.33 -2.11
C TYR A 326 5.73 23.38 -0.62
N ALA A 327 7.00 23.16 -0.26
CA ALA A 327 7.43 23.09 1.14
C ALA A 327 7.07 24.37 1.92
N PRO A 328 7.28 25.59 1.38
CA PRO A 328 6.92 26.82 2.08
C PRO A 328 5.41 26.95 2.39
N ARG A 329 4.55 26.30 1.60
CA ARG A 329 3.09 26.38 1.73
C ARG A 329 2.49 25.27 2.60
N PHE A 330 3.10 24.08 2.57
CA PHE A 330 2.46 22.85 3.04
C PHE A 330 3.31 22.04 4.02
N ASP A 331 4.58 22.42 4.25
CA ASP A 331 5.33 21.84 5.35
C ASP A 331 4.84 22.38 6.71
N ARG A 332 5.22 21.69 7.77
CA ARG A 332 4.91 22.13 9.14
C ARG A 332 5.75 23.35 9.50
N LEU A 333 5.31 24.07 10.54
CA LEU A 333 6.01 25.25 11.05
C LEU A 333 7.46 24.95 11.46
N GLU A 334 7.75 23.73 11.91
CA GLU A 334 9.09 23.31 12.28
C GLU A 334 10.02 23.10 11.07
N GLY A 335 9.47 23.00 9.85
CA GLY A 335 10.27 22.88 8.61
C GLY A 335 10.99 21.55 8.44
N VAL A 336 10.51 20.47 9.06
CA VAL A 336 11.21 19.17 9.10
C VAL A 336 11.45 18.58 7.71
N ASP A 337 10.47 18.67 6.81
CA ASP A 337 10.63 18.16 5.45
C ASP A 337 11.43 19.16 4.60
N THR A 338 11.21 20.47 4.81
CA THR A 338 11.95 21.58 4.18
C THR A 338 13.45 21.44 4.37
N ASP A 339 13.90 21.16 5.60
CA ASP A 339 15.33 20.99 5.91
C ASP A 339 15.95 19.83 5.12
N LYS A 340 15.23 18.71 4.97
CA LYS A 340 15.71 17.56 4.18
C LYS A 340 15.80 17.88 2.69
N TRP A 341 14.85 18.63 2.15
CA TRP A 341 14.88 19.07 0.76
C TRP A 341 15.99 20.09 0.49
N ALA A 342 16.22 21.02 1.41
CA ALA A 342 17.33 21.97 1.32
C ALA A 342 18.69 21.25 1.33
N VAL A 343 18.88 20.26 2.23
CA VAL A 343 20.08 19.41 2.25
C VAL A 343 20.27 18.66 0.94
N LEU A 344 19.19 18.16 0.33
CA LEU A 344 19.27 17.50 -0.97
C LEU A 344 19.76 18.46 -2.07
N CYS A 345 19.26 19.70 -2.11
CA CYS A 345 19.79 20.72 -3.02
C CYS A 345 21.31 20.89 -2.84
N GLU A 346 21.79 21.00 -1.59
CA GLU A 346 23.22 21.15 -1.30
C GLU A 346 24.04 19.92 -1.71
N ASN A 347 23.51 18.71 -1.52
CA ASN A 347 24.16 17.48 -1.97
C ASN A 347 24.31 17.45 -3.49
N VAL A 348 23.27 17.87 -4.22
CA VAL A 348 23.32 17.98 -5.68
C VAL A 348 24.33 19.04 -6.12
N CYS A 349 24.41 20.19 -5.43
CA CYS A 349 25.42 21.22 -5.71
C CYS A 349 26.85 20.67 -5.61
N ARG A 350 27.12 19.81 -4.62
CA ARG A 350 28.44 19.20 -4.42
C ARG A 350 28.74 18.10 -5.42
N PHE A 351 27.71 17.39 -5.87
CA PHE A 351 27.84 16.24 -6.75
C PHE A 351 27.98 16.61 -8.23
N LEU A 352 27.22 17.61 -8.69
CA LEU A 352 27.32 18.08 -10.06
C LEU A 352 28.58 18.96 -10.17
N PRO A 353 29.60 18.53 -10.94
CA PRO A 353 30.82 19.31 -11.08
C PRO A 353 30.50 20.63 -11.80
N PRO A 354 31.27 21.71 -11.53
CA PRO A 354 31.29 22.87 -12.39
C PRO A 354 31.91 22.46 -13.74
N GLY A 355 31.09 21.88 -14.62
CA GLY A 355 31.50 21.51 -15.96
C GLY A 355 31.96 22.74 -16.74
N LYS A 356 32.85 22.55 -17.71
CA LYS A 356 33.25 23.67 -18.58
C LYS A 356 32.06 24.09 -19.45
N PRO A 357 31.90 25.38 -19.79
CA PRO A 357 30.76 25.88 -20.58
C PRO A 357 30.49 25.13 -21.90
N HIS A 358 31.52 24.53 -22.48
CA HIS A 358 31.45 23.82 -23.76
C HIS A 358 31.18 22.31 -23.61
N GLU A 359 31.14 21.76 -22.40
CA GLU A 359 30.87 20.35 -22.17
C GLU A 359 29.36 20.08 -22.27
N ALA A 360 28.98 18.99 -22.95
CA ALA A 360 27.58 18.62 -23.14
C ALA A 360 26.80 18.49 -21.82
N ILE A 361 27.45 18.02 -20.75
CA ILE A 361 26.85 17.95 -19.42
C ILE A 361 26.53 19.34 -18.86
N HIS A 362 27.41 20.32 -19.04
CA HIS A 362 27.17 21.69 -18.57
C HIS A 362 26.00 22.32 -19.33
N ILE A 363 26.00 22.21 -20.66
CA ILE A 363 24.90 22.72 -21.52
C ILE A 363 23.58 22.10 -21.08
N PHE A 364 23.53 20.77 -20.94
CA PHE A 364 22.34 20.06 -20.47
C PHE A 364 21.88 20.54 -19.08
N LEU A 365 22.80 20.66 -18.12
CA LEU A 365 22.48 21.10 -16.76
C LEU A 365 21.89 22.51 -16.74
N VAL A 366 22.48 23.45 -17.50
CA VAL A 366 22.00 24.82 -17.64
C VAL A 366 20.60 24.84 -18.26
N GLU A 367 20.37 24.09 -19.34
CA GLU A 367 19.05 24.01 -19.96
C GLU A 367 17.99 23.44 -19.00
N VAL A 368 18.31 22.37 -18.28
CA VAL A 368 17.38 21.74 -17.33
C VAL A 368 17.07 22.68 -16.17
N ILE A 369 18.07 23.31 -15.55
CA ILE A 369 17.80 24.21 -14.43
C ILE A 369 17.00 25.43 -14.90
N GLN A 370 17.28 25.97 -16.09
CA GLN A 370 16.51 27.07 -16.68
C GLN A 370 15.04 26.71 -16.90
N ARG A 371 14.76 25.50 -17.41
CA ARG A 371 13.39 24.99 -17.60
C ARG A 371 12.56 25.03 -16.31
N HIS A 372 13.19 24.79 -15.16
CA HIS A 372 12.50 24.77 -13.87
C HIS A 372 12.62 26.08 -13.07
N TRP A 373 13.59 26.93 -13.38
CA TRP A 373 13.90 28.13 -12.59
C TRP A 373 12.77 29.16 -12.58
N LYS A 374 12.42 29.66 -13.78
CA LYS A 374 11.41 30.72 -13.93
C LYS A 374 10.02 30.26 -13.45
N PRO A 375 9.51 29.06 -13.81
CA PRO A 375 8.24 28.58 -13.28
C PRO A 375 8.21 28.50 -11.74
N THR A 376 9.32 28.12 -11.12
CA THR A 376 9.43 28.09 -9.64
C THR A 376 9.35 29.49 -9.05
N ALA A 377 10.09 30.45 -9.61
CA ALA A 377 10.07 31.84 -9.15
C ALA A 377 8.70 32.50 -9.34
N ASP A 378 8.04 32.24 -10.47
CA ASP A 378 6.71 32.78 -10.79
C ASP A 378 5.66 32.26 -9.80
N VAL A 379 5.68 30.96 -9.47
CA VAL A 379 4.77 30.36 -8.48
C VAL A 379 5.00 30.93 -7.08
N LEU A 380 6.25 31.02 -6.62
CA LEU A 380 6.57 31.58 -5.32
C LEU A 380 6.19 33.07 -5.22
N SER A 381 6.41 33.84 -6.30
CA SER A 381 6.00 35.24 -6.37
C SER A 381 4.48 35.37 -6.28
N GLY A 382 3.75 34.49 -6.98
CA GLY A 382 2.29 34.38 -6.88
C GLY A 382 1.81 34.17 -5.45
N TYR A 383 2.39 33.18 -4.74
CA TYR A 383 2.04 32.90 -3.34
C TYR A 383 2.26 34.11 -2.41
N ILE A 384 3.35 34.84 -2.61
CA ILE A 384 3.65 36.06 -1.86
C ILE A 384 2.64 37.16 -2.19
N SER A 385 2.35 37.40 -3.47
CA SER A 385 1.42 38.45 -3.89
C SER A 385 -0.03 38.19 -3.48
N GLU A 386 -0.43 36.93 -3.42
CA GLU A 386 -1.76 36.50 -2.99
C GLU A 386 -1.88 36.42 -1.45
N GLY A 387 -0.81 36.72 -0.71
CA GLY A 387 -0.80 36.65 0.76
C GLY A 387 -0.88 35.24 1.33
N LEU A 388 -0.58 34.21 0.53
CA LEU A 388 -0.62 32.81 0.95
C LEU A 388 0.59 32.43 1.81
N ILE A 389 1.71 33.15 1.67
CA ILE A 389 2.97 32.93 2.39
C ILE A 389 3.62 34.30 2.68
N ASP A 390 4.11 34.50 3.91
CA ASP A 390 4.89 35.70 4.25
C ASP A 390 6.27 35.65 3.58
N ARG A 391 6.78 36.79 3.09
CA ARG A 391 8.15 36.91 2.57
C ARG A 391 9.23 36.49 3.57
N LYS A 392 8.93 36.59 4.87
CA LYS A 392 9.81 36.23 5.98
C LYS A 392 9.59 34.80 6.47
N ASP A 393 8.72 34.02 5.81
CA ASP A 393 8.50 32.63 6.16
C ASP A 393 9.85 31.85 6.17
N PRO A 394 10.22 31.19 7.26
CA PRO A 394 11.51 30.50 7.36
C PRO A 394 11.69 29.40 6.32
N ASN A 395 10.62 28.66 5.98
CA ASN A 395 10.67 27.58 5.01
C ASN A 395 10.86 28.14 3.59
N LEU A 396 10.17 29.24 3.26
CA LEU A 396 10.37 29.99 2.03
C LEU A 396 11.82 30.44 1.88
N VAL A 397 12.36 31.12 2.89
CA VAL A 397 13.73 31.65 2.88
C VAL A 397 14.74 30.53 2.69
N LYS A 398 14.62 29.43 3.44
CA LYS A 398 15.49 28.26 3.33
C LYS A 398 15.47 27.67 1.91
N MET A 399 14.29 27.40 1.36
CA MET A 399 14.17 26.81 0.02
C MET A 399 14.66 27.74 -1.08
N ILE A 400 14.40 29.05 -1.00
CA ILE A 400 14.93 30.03 -1.96
C ILE A 400 16.46 30.06 -1.92
N ILE A 401 17.07 30.06 -0.74
CA ILE A 401 18.54 30.06 -0.60
C ILE A 401 19.12 28.78 -1.21
N ALA A 402 18.56 27.62 -0.88
CA ALA A 402 19.01 26.33 -1.41
C ALA A 402 18.85 26.26 -2.94
N TRP A 403 17.72 26.72 -3.47
CA TRP A 403 17.45 26.77 -4.91
C TRP A 403 18.40 27.74 -5.63
N LYS A 404 18.63 28.93 -5.06
CA LYS A 404 19.61 29.91 -5.56
C LYS A 404 21.01 29.32 -5.67
N ARG A 405 21.48 28.67 -4.60
CA ARG A 405 22.80 28.02 -4.56
C ARG A 405 22.93 26.94 -5.64
N LEU A 406 21.90 26.11 -5.83
CA LEU A 406 21.87 25.09 -6.87
C LEU A 406 21.97 25.69 -8.27
N GLY A 407 21.20 26.74 -8.55
CA GLY A 407 21.30 27.44 -9.83
C GLY A 407 22.70 28.00 -10.07
N SER A 408 23.26 28.69 -9.08
CA SER A 408 24.61 29.25 -9.17
C SER A 408 25.69 28.18 -9.35
N SER A 409 25.59 27.02 -8.68
CA SER A 409 26.55 25.92 -8.88
C SER A 409 26.49 25.31 -10.28
N ILE A 410 25.32 25.37 -10.93
CA ILE A 410 25.12 24.86 -12.30
C ILE A 410 25.52 25.91 -13.37
N GLY A 411 25.77 27.16 -12.97
CA GLY A 411 26.16 28.23 -13.90
C GLY A 411 25.01 29.14 -14.33
N LEU A 412 23.86 29.11 -13.65
CA LEU A 412 22.93 30.24 -13.71
C LEU A 412 23.61 31.44 -13.07
N ALA A 413 23.91 32.46 -13.88
CA ALA A 413 24.37 33.73 -13.36
C ALA A 413 23.38 34.21 -12.28
N PRO A 414 23.86 34.69 -11.12
CA PRO A 414 22.99 35.39 -10.18
C PRO A 414 22.33 36.53 -10.96
N GLY A 415 21.01 36.48 -11.06
CA GLY A 415 20.25 37.29 -12.00
C GLY A 415 20.56 38.78 -11.94
N ARG A 416 20.56 39.38 -13.13
CA ARG A 416 20.07 40.73 -13.35
C ARG A 416 18.63 40.87 -12.88
#